data_AF-A0A1W2TL83-F1
#
_entry.id   AF-A0A1W2TL83-F1
#
_cell.length_a   1.000
_cell.length_b   1.000
_cell.length_c   1.000
_cell.angle_alpha   90.00
_cell.angle_beta   90.00
_cell.angle_gamma   90.00
#
_symmetry.space_group_name_H-M   'P 1'
#
loop_
_entity.id
_entity.type
_entity.pdbx_description
1 polymer ?
#
loop_
_entity_poly.entity_id
_entity_poly.type
_entity_poly.pdbx_seq_one_letter_code
_entity_poly.pdbx_strand_id
1 'polypeptide(L)'
;MQLSTLPLLLLAGVVYASPISEVERRQDRGQYTVAGLGARKQAILNAGGNTMDLAIAMLETETMTTNYPYGDNKQNDSANFGVFKQNWGMLRVCGSRAGFAGQSQGDWNNGAKLNSDIYADVASRWDCQQYYGYDVWFGGHRNGASGIANPYTADIDKYKSAVQWIQSQIDGNAAYRTDDTRIWVDVNPI
;
A
#
# COMPACT_ATOMS: atom_id res chain seq x y z
N MET A 1 72.35 50.40 14.14
CA MET A 1 71.37 49.53 14.82
C MET A 1 70.12 49.48 13.94
N GLN A 2 69.74 48.29 13.43
CA GLN A 2 68.37 47.83 13.16
C GLN A 2 67.41 48.70 12.28
N LEU A 3 66.50 48.19 11.44
CA LEU A 3 65.86 46.89 11.25
C LEU A 3 65.61 46.67 9.75
N SER A 4 65.77 45.43 9.29
CA SER A 4 65.26 44.94 8.00
C SER A 4 63.81 44.51 8.17
N THR A 5 62.90 45.03 7.35
CA THR A 5 61.48 44.66 7.33
C THR A 5 61.23 43.56 6.31
N LEU A 6 60.86 42.37 6.79
CA LEU A 6 60.39 41.23 6.01
C LEU A 6 58.90 41.43 5.62
N PRO A 7 58.46 41.16 4.37
CA PRO A 7 57.06 41.16 4.04
C PRO A 7 56.41 39.83 4.46
N LEU A 8 55.34 39.92 5.25
CA LEU A 8 54.51 38.79 5.68
C LEU A 8 53.54 38.43 4.55
N LEU A 9 53.72 37.28 3.91
CA LEU A 9 52.73 36.70 3.01
C LEU A 9 51.52 36.20 3.82
N LEU A 10 50.34 36.80 3.62
CA LEU A 10 49.07 36.19 3.98
C LEU A 10 48.57 35.32 2.81
N LEU A 11 48.65 34.00 2.95
CA LEU A 11 47.84 33.07 2.14
C LEU A 11 46.44 32.98 2.75
N ALA A 12 45.45 33.58 2.09
CA ALA A 12 44.04 33.34 2.37
C ALA A 12 43.66 31.96 1.81
N GLY A 13 43.44 30.97 2.69
CA GLY A 13 42.87 29.68 2.31
C GLY A 13 41.39 29.85 1.96
N VAL A 14 41.06 29.67 0.68
CA VAL A 14 39.66 29.58 0.23
C VAL A 14 39.13 28.21 0.60
N VAL A 15 38.21 28.16 1.58
CA VAL A 15 37.45 26.95 1.90
C VAL A 15 36.32 26.84 0.87
N TYR A 16 36.45 25.91 -0.07
CA TYR A 16 35.35 25.56 -0.97
C TYR A 16 34.37 24.67 -0.21
N ALA A 17 33.23 25.24 0.19
CA ALA A 17 32.08 24.44 0.58
C ALA A 17 31.50 23.80 -0.69
N SER A 18 31.62 22.48 -0.83
CA SER A 18 30.94 21.76 -1.90
C SER A 18 29.42 21.88 -1.71
N PRO A 19 28.65 22.16 -2.77
CA PRO A 19 27.20 22.12 -2.68
C PRO A 19 26.78 20.69 -2.33
N ILE A 20 26.02 20.57 -1.25
CA ILE A 20 25.35 19.32 -0.88
C ILE A 20 24.40 19.03 -2.04
N SER A 21 24.61 17.92 -2.75
CA SER A 21 23.69 17.49 -3.79
C SER A 21 22.31 17.32 -3.17
N GLU A 22 21.37 18.17 -3.57
CA GLU A 22 19.96 18.05 -3.24
C GLU A 22 19.52 16.65 -3.68
N VAL A 23 19.24 15.77 -2.70
CA VAL A 23 18.79 14.41 -2.99
C VAL A 23 17.46 14.55 -3.71
N GLU A 24 17.45 14.31 -5.02
CA GLU A 24 16.25 14.41 -5.83
C GLU A 24 15.14 13.57 -5.21
N ARG A 25 13.98 14.20 -5.02
CA ARG A 25 12.79 13.54 -4.50
C ARG A 25 12.46 12.39 -5.44
N ARG A 26 12.36 11.16 -4.91
CA ARG A 26 11.92 10.00 -5.71
C ARG A 26 10.56 10.32 -6.34
N GLN A 27 10.49 10.25 -7.68
CA GLN A 27 9.27 10.51 -8.45
C GLN A 27 8.27 9.34 -8.42
N ASP A 28 8.65 8.18 -7.88
CA ASP A 28 7.85 6.95 -7.86
C ASP A 28 7.01 6.78 -6.58
N ARG A 29 7.03 7.76 -5.66
CA ARG A 29 6.32 7.72 -4.39
C ARG A 29 6.15 9.12 -3.80
N GLY A 30 5.20 9.29 -2.89
CA GLY A 30 5.03 10.56 -2.21
C GLY A 30 3.83 10.59 -1.28
N GLN A 31 3.41 11.80 -0.92
CA GLN A 31 2.22 12.04 -0.13
C GLN A 31 1.52 13.33 -0.52
N TYR A 32 0.19 13.36 -0.38
CA TYR A 32 -0.65 14.54 -0.60
C TYR A 32 -1.99 14.38 0.14
N THR A 33 -2.76 15.46 0.28
CA THR A 33 -4.03 15.45 1.02
C THR A 33 -5.19 14.99 0.15
N VAL A 34 -6.00 14.06 0.65
CA VAL A 34 -7.26 13.60 0.06
C VAL A 34 -8.38 13.84 1.07
N ALA A 35 -9.26 14.81 0.78
CA ALA A 35 -10.32 15.21 1.69
C ALA A 35 -11.20 14.02 2.11
N GLY A 36 -11.38 13.82 3.43
CA GLY A 36 -12.19 12.75 4.01
C GLY A 36 -11.51 11.39 4.12
N LEU A 37 -10.25 11.25 3.68
CA LEU A 37 -9.50 9.99 3.78
C LEU A 37 -9.30 9.55 5.24
N GLY A 38 -9.15 10.50 6.17
CA GLY A 38 -9.04 10.23 7.61
C GLY A 38 -10.22 9.43 8.15
N ALA A 39 -11.45 9.81 7.75
CA ALA A 39 -12.65 9.08 8.13
C ALA A 39 -12.67 7.65 7.56
N ARG A 40 -12.14 7.46 6.35
CA ARG A 40 -12.02 6.12 5.72
C ARG A 40 -10.98 5.25 6.42
N LYS A 41 -9.83 5.81 6.81
CA LYS A 41 -8.85 5.12 7.65
C LYS A 41 -9.47 4.66 8.97
N GLN A 42 -10.24 5.54 9.62
CA GLN A 42 -10.94 5.18 10.86
C GLN A 42 -11.99 4.09 10.65
N ALA A 43 -12.71 4.06 9.53
CA ALA A 43 -13.64 2.98 9.22
C ALA A 43 -12.94 1.61 9.14
N ILE A 44 -11.75 1.53 8.51
CA ILE A 44 -10.95 0.30 8.44
C ILE A 44 -10.44 -0.12 9.82
N LEU A 45 -9.89 0.82 10.60
CA LEU A 45 -9.37 0.53 11.94
C LEU A 45 -10.49 0.08 12.90
N ASN A 46 -11.65 0.74 12.86
CA ASN A 46 -12.81 0.38 13.68
C ASN A 46 -13.40 -0.99 13.28
N ALA A 47 -13.21 -1.41 12.02
CA ALA A 47 -13.57 -2.74 11.55
C ALA A 47 -12.56 -3.85 11.95
N GLY A 48 -11.54 -3.50 12.74
CA GLY A 48 -10.51 -4.43 13.23
C GLY A 48 -9.25 -4.45 12.37
N GLY A 49 -9.11 -3.52 11.42
CA GLY A 49 -7.91 -3.42 10.60
C GLY A 49 -6.71 -2.83 11.35
N ASN A 50 -5.52 -2.97 10.77
CA ASN A 50 -4.27 -2.42 11.27
C ASN A 50 -3.60 -1.48 10.24
N THR A 51 -2.36 -1.06 10.50
CA THR A 51 -1.61 -0.17 9.59
C THR A 51 -1.23 -0.84 8.27
N MET A 52 -1.09 -2.17 8.23
CA MET A 52 -0.92 -2.93 6.99
C MET A 52 -2.21 -2.87 6.15
N ASP A 53 -3.37 -3.04 6.76
CA ASP A 53 -4.66 -2.93 6.05
C ASP A 53 -4.85 -1.51 5.48
N LEU A 54 -4.50 -0.47 6.24
CA LEU A 54 -4.48 0.90 5.72
C LEU A 54 -3.52 1.03 4.53
N ALA A 55 -2.31 0.49 4.61
CA ALA A 55 -1.33 0.58 3.55
C ALA A 55 -1.79 -0.12 2.25
N ILE A 56 -2.41 -1.30 2.37
CA ILE A 56 -2.99 -2.04 1.24
C ILE A 56 -4.10 -1.19 0.61
N ALA A 57 -5.10 -0.77 1.39
CA ALA A 57 -6.22 0.02 0.85
C ALA A 57 -5.78 1.34 0.21
N MET A 58 -4.73 1.98 0.75
CA MET A 58 -4.16 3.23 0.25
C MET A 58 -3.45 3.08 -1.10
N LEU A 59 -2.84 1.91 -1.31
CA LEU A 59 -2.21 1.56 -2.58
C LEU A 59 -3.27 1.23 -3.64
N GLU A 60 -4.35 0.54 -3.27
CA GLU A 60 -5.39 0.08 -4.19
C GLU A 60 -6.27 1.21 -4.75
N THR A 61 -6.60 2.20 -3.92
CA THR A 61 -7.42 3.35 -4.34
C THR A 61 -6.99 4.63 -3.64
N GLU A 62 -7.24 5.77 -4.30
CA GLU A 62 -6.93 7.08 -3.75
C GLU A 62 -7.75 7.43 -2.51
N THR A 63 -9.01 6.99 -2.47
CA THR A 63 -9.98 7.40 -1.46
C THR A 63 -10.33 6.29 -0.45
N MET A 64 -9.77 5.09 -0.57
CA MET A 64 -10.16 3.91 0.22
C MET A 64 -11.69 3.65 0.17
N THR A 65 -12.23 3.72 -1.04
CA THR A 65 -13.65 3.48 -1.34
C THR A 65 -13.80 2.42 -2.43
N THR A 66 -15.05 2.04 -2.69
CA THR A 66 -15.42 0.93 -3.57
C THR A 66 -16.16 1.43 -4.82
N ASN A 67 -15.98 2.71 -5.18
CA ASN A 67 -16.61 3.36 -6.33
C ASN A 67 -15.84 3.18 -7.66
N TYR A 68 -14.82 2.33 -7.66
CA TYR A 68 -14.15 1.89 -8.88
C TYR A 68 -15.12 1.03 -9.73
N PRO A 69 -14.85 0.84 -11.04
CA PRO A 69 -15.73 0.04 -11.90
C PRO A 69 -16.04 -1.33 -11.28
N TYR A 70 -17.29 -1.80 -11.40
CA TYR A 70 -17.71 -3.03 -10.74
C TYR A 70 -16.79 -4.22 -11.08
N GLY A 71 -16.35 -4.94 -10.04
CA GLY A 71 -15.38 -6.03 -10.18
C GLY A 71 -14.00 -5.59 -10.70
N ASP A 72 -13.69 -4.28 -10.71
CA ASP A 72 -12.53 -3.68 -11.39
C ASP A 72 -12.46 -4.04 -12.89
N ASN A 73 -13.64 -4.09 -13.55
CA ASN A 73 -13.83 -4.57 -14.93
C ASN A 73 -13.42 -6.04 -15.15
N LYS A 74 -13.28 -6.82 -14.07
CA LYS A 74 -12.98 -8.25 -14.10
C LYS A 74 -14.20 -9.06 -13.65
N GLN A 75 -14.19 -10.36 -13.97
CA GLN A 75 -15.29 -11.29 -13.68
C GLN A 75 -14.72 -12.59 -13.08
N ASN A 76 -15.60 -13.42 -12.52
CA ASN A 76 -15.24 -14.72 -11.96
C ASN A 76 -14.12 -14.56 -10.91
N ASP A 77 -13.19 -15.51 -10.84
CA ASP A 77 -12.07 -15.51 -9.86
C ASP A 77 -11.20 -14.25 -9.90
N SER A 78 -11.22 -13.47 -10.98
CA SER A 78 -10.46 -12.22 -11.10
C SER A 78 -11.22 -10.98 -10.63
N ALA A 79 -12.53 -11.06 -10.39
CA ALA A 79 -13.33 -9.90 -9.98
C ALA A 79 -12.86 -9.37 -8.61
N ASN A 80 -12.66 -8.04 -8.51
CA ASN A 80 -12.15 -7.40 -7.30
C ASN A 80 -13.24 -6.69 -6.48
N PHE A 81 -13.24 -6.91 -5.17
CA PHE A 81 -14.22 -6.34 -4.23
C PHE A 81 -13.58 -5.71 -2.99
N GLY A 82 -14.31 -4.79 -2.35
CA GLY A 82 -13.89 -4.13 -1.13
C GLY A 82 -12.81 -3.07 -1.34
N VAL A 83 -12.42 -2.40 -0.26
CA VAL A 83 -11.41 -1.32 -0.29
C VAL A 83 -10.00 -1.85 -0.57
N PHE A 84 -9.79 -3.15 -0.38
CA PHE A 84 -8.52 -3.83 -0.69
C PHE A 84 -8.49 -4.41 -2.10
N LYS A 85 -9.58 -4.32 -2.89
CA LYS A 85 -9.69 -4.97 -4.21
C LYS A 85 -9.39 -6.49 -4.18
N GLN A 86 -9.87 -7.20 -3.16
CA GLN A 86 -9.65 -8.64 -3.02
C GLN A 86 -10.28 -9.40 -4.20
N ASN A 87 -9.54 -10.32 -4.82
CA ASN A 87 -10.07 -11.11 -5.93
C ASN A 87 -10.96 -12.27 -5.45
N TRP A 88 -12.01 -12.57 -6.22
CA TRP A 88 -12.96 -13.64 -5.87
C TRP A 88 -12.31 -15.01 -5.71
N GLY A 89 -11.27 -15.32 -6.50
CA GLY A 89 -10.57 -16.61 -6.47
C GLY A 89 -9.97 -16.90 -5.11
N MET A 90 -9.45 -15.89 -4.41
CA MET A 90 -9.06 -16.01 -3.01
C MET A 90 -10.29 -16.03 -2.09
N LEU A 91 -11.19 -15.05 -2.22
CA LEU A 91 -12.34 -14.90 -1.32
C LEU A 91 -13.16 -16.19 -1.19
N ARG A 92 -13.45 -16.87 -2.29
CA ARG A 92 -14.23 -18.13 -2.29
C ARG A 92 -13.51 -19.32 -1.67
N VAL A 93 -12.20 -19.22 -1.43
CA VAL A 93 -11.40 -20.26 -0.76
C VAL A 93 -11.30 -19.98 0.74
N CYS A 94 -11.06 -18.73 1.12
CA CYS A 94 -10.68 -18.39 2.50
C CYS A 94 -11.62 -17.43 3.22
N GLY A 95 -12.50 -16.68 2.54
CA GLY A 95 -13.38 -15.66 3.12
C GLY A 95 -14.51 -16.25 3.98
N SER A 96 -14.17 -16.93 5.07
CA SER A 96 -15.07 -17.74 5.88
C SER A 96 -16.06 -16.90 6.68
N ARG A 97 -15.61 -15.83 7.35
CA ARG A 97 -16.45 -14.95 8.18
C ARG A 97 -17.48 -14.17 7.36
N ALA A 98 -17.18 -13.90 6.10
CA ALA A 98 -18.13 -13.26 5.19
C ALA A 98 -19.08 -14.24 4.49
N GLY A 99 -18.82 -15.55 4.59
CA GLY A 99 -19.64 -16.63 4.03
C GLY A 99 -19.27 -17.05 2.61
N PHE A 100 -18.07 -16.74 2.14
CA PHE A 100 -17.63 -17.01 0.76
C PHE A 100 -16.92 -18.36 0.59
N ALA A 101 -16.25 -18.85 1.65
CA ALA A 101 -15.50 -20.10 1.59
C ALA A 101 -16.39 -21.27 1.10
N GLY A 102 -15.96 -21.93 0.03
CA GLY A 102 -16.68 -23.06 -0.60
C GLY A 102 -17.65 -22.68 -1.73
N GLN A 103 -17.85 -21.39 -2.01
CA GLN A 103 -18.66 -20.96 -3.15
C GLN A 103 -17.98 -21.24 -4.50
N SER A 104 -18.77 -21.28 -5.57
CA SER A 104 -18.27 -21.54 -6.91
C SER A 104 -17.64 -20.30 -7.53
N GLN A 105 -16.88 -20.49 -8.62
CA GLN A 105 -16.36 -19.38 -9.43
C GLN A 105 -17.48 -18.49 -10.00
N GLY A 106 -18.63 -19.08 -10.36
CA GLY A 106 -19.78 -18.37 -10.93
C GLY A 106 -20.52 -17.49 -9.92
N ASP A 107 -20.32 -17.73 -8.63
CA ASP A 107 -20.93 -16.96 -7.54
C ASP A 107 -20.21 -15.64 -7.23
N TRP A 108 -19.30 -15.20 -8.11
CA TRP A 108 -18.43 -14.04 -7.87
C TRP A 108 -19.16 -12.75 -7.52
N ASN A 109 -20.40 -12.57 -7.99
CA ASN A 109 -21.23 -11.42 -7.61
C ASN A 109 -21.54 -11.34 -6.11
N ASN A 110 -21.48 -12.46 -5.38
CA ASN A 110 -21.64 -12.47 -3.92
C ASN A 110 -20.53 -11.69 -3.20
N GLY A 111 -19.37 -11.54 -3.84
CA GLY A 111 -18.27 -10.69 -3.35
C GLY A 111 -18.65 -9.21 -3.23
N ALA A 112 -19.68 -8.74 -3.95
CA ALA A 112 -20.16 -7.36 -3.87
C ALA A 112 -20.62 -6.94 -2.48
N LYS A 113 -20.92 -7.90 -1.58
CA LYS A 113 -21.16 -7.65 -0.15
C LYS A 113 -20.04 -6.79 0.47
N LEU A 114 -18.79 -7.02 0.08
CA LEU A 114 -17.63 -6.29 0.62
C LEU A 114 -17.63 -4.81 0.21
N ASN A 115 -18.35 -4.43 -0.84
CA ASN A 115 -18.40 -3.04 -1.28
C ASN A 115 -19.20 -2.14 -0.33
N SER A 116 -20.08 -2.73 0.49
CA SER A 116 -20.94 -2.02 1.45
C SER A 116 -20.72 -2.43 2.91
N ASP A 117 -20.03 -3.53 3.17
CA ASP A 117 -19.79 -4.08 4.51
C ASP A 117 -18.28 -4.10 4.81
N ILE A 118 -17.79 -3.03 5.42
CA ILE A 118 -16.38 -2.87 5.76
C ILE A 118 -15.90 -3.91 6.80
N TYR A 119 -16.79 -4.40 7.66
CA TYR A 119 -16.44 -5.43 8.65
C TYR A 119 -16.23 -6.78 7.95
N ALA A 120 -17.10 -7.14 7.00
CA ALA A 120 -16.90 -8.33 6.18
C ALA A 120 -15.65 -8.23 5.30
N ASP A 121 -15.32 -7.04 4.80
CA ASP A 121 -14.15 -6.80 3.94
C ASP A 121 -12.85 -7.02 4.71
N VAL A 122 -12.69 -6.33 5.83
CA VAL A 122 -11.54 -6.50 6.73
C VAL A 122 -11.43 -7.95 7.20
N ALA A 123 -12.54 -8.55 7.65
CA ALA A 123 -12.56 -9.94 8.09
C ALA A 123 -12.09 -10.92 6.98
N SER A 124 -12.55 -10.74 5.75
CA SER A 124 -12.16 -11.59 4.62
C SER A 124 -10.67 -11.46 4.31
N ARG A 125 -10.12 -10.25 4.39
CA ARG A 125 -8.68 -10.02 4.14
C ARG A 125 -7.82 -10.74 5.17
N TRP A 126 -8.21 -10.67 6.44
CA TRP A 126 -7.57 -11.40 7.53
C TRP A 126 -7.70 -12.91 7.39
N ASP A 127 -8.90 -13.42 7.09
CA ASP A 127 -9.10 -14.86 6.88
C ASP A 127 -8.19 -15.38 5.77
N CYS A 128 -8.11 -14.64 4.67
CA CYS A 128 -7.31 -15.03 3.53
C CYS A 128 -5.81 -14.98 3.78
N GLN A 129 -5.31 -13.97 4.50
CA GLN A 129 -3.89 -13.99 4.86
C GLN A 129 -3.57 -15.08 5.88
N GLN A 130 -4.47 -15.37 6.82
CA GLN A 130 -4.28 -16.46 7.76
C GLN A 130 -4.26 -17.82 7.05
N TYR A 131 -5.12 -18.01 6.05
CA TYR A 131 -5.20 -19.25 5.28
C TYR A 131 -3.95 -19.48 4.41
N TYR A 132 -3.53 -18.47 3.64
CA TYR A 132 -2.41 -18.61 2.70
C TYR A 132 -1.04 -18.38 3.36
N GLY A 133 -0.98 -17.65 4.47
CA GLY A 133 0.25 -17.07 4.99
C GLY A 133 0.62 -15.78 4.27
N TYR A 134 1.54 -15.01 4.87
CA TYR A 134 1.86 -13.64 4.45
C TYR A 134 2.29 -13.52 2.99
N ASP A 135 3.33 -14.27 2.58
CA ASP A 135 3.90 -14.15 1.24
C ASP A 135 2.98 -14.70 0.14
N VAL A 136 2.35 -15.86 0.38
CA VAL A 136 1.42 -16.46 -0.58
C VAL A 136 0.16 -15.61 -0.73
N TRP A 137 -0.30 -14.96 0.36
CA TRP A 137 -1.41 -14.01 0.27
C TRP A 137 -1.05 -12.83 -0.64
N PHE A 138 0.14 -12.24 -0.52
CA PHE A 138 0.57 -11.17 -1.42
C PHE A 138 0.64 -11.64 -2.88
N GLY A 139 1.16 -12.84 -3.10
CA GLY A 139 1.18 -13.44 -4.44
C GLY A 139 -0.22 -13.64 -5.02
N GLY A 140 -1.12 -14.25 -4.25
CA GLY A 140 -2.50 -14.46 -4.67
C GLY A 140 -3.30 -13.17 -4.82
N HIS A 141 -3.09 -12.20 -3.95
CA HIS A 141 -3.77 -10.92 -3.98
C HIS A 141 -3.39 -10.17 -5.24
N ARG A 142 -2.09 -10.15 -5.55
CA ARG A 142 -1.54 -9.49 -6.72
C ARG A 142 -1.92 -10.20 -8.03
N ASN A 143 -1.71 -11.51 -8.14
CA ASN A 143 -1.76 -12.22 -9.42
C ASN A 143 -2.58 -13.53 -9.40
N GLY A 144 -3.58 -13.59 -8.52
CA GLY A 144 -4.53 -14.70 -8.42
C GLY A 144 -3.87 -16.07 -8.28
N ALA A 145 -4.45 -17.09 -8.92
CA ALA A 145 -3.95 -18.46 -8.87
C ALA A 145 -2.48 -18.59 -9.30
N SER A 146 -2.04 -17.80 -10.28
CA SER A 146 -0.65 -17.84 -10.75
C SER A 146 0.34 -17.27 -9.72
N GLY A 147 -0.07 -16.24 -8.98
CA GLY A 147 0.73 -15.69 -7.89
C GLY A 147 0.72 -16.55 -6.63
N ILE A 148 -0.34 -17.32 -6.38
CA ILE A 148 -0.33 -18.37 -5.33
C ILE A 148 0.71 -19.44 -5.68
N ALA A 149 0.77 -19.86 -6.95
CA ALA A 149 1.73 -20.87 -7.41
C ALA A 149 3.18 -20.36 -7.44
N ASN A 150 3.39 -19.05 -7.64
CA ASN A 150 4.71 -18.43 -7.68
C ASN A 150 4.71 -17.05 -6.97
N PRO A 151 4.80 -17.01 -5.62
CA PRO A 151 4.60 -15.80 -4.84
C PRO A 151 5.81 -14.85 -4.77
N TYR A 152 6.91 -15.17 -5.45
CA TYR A 152 8.18 -14.43 -5.37
C TYR A 152 8.62 -13.90 -6.74
N THR A 153 7.66 -13.49 -7.58
CA THR A 153 7.99 -12.77 -8.83
C THR A 153 8.38 -11.32 -8.52
N ALA A 154 9.16 -10.71 -9.41
CA ALA A 154 9.58 -9.31 -9.25
C ALA A 154 8.39 -8.33 -9.14
N ASP A 155 7.28 -8.61 -9.82
CA ASP A 155 6.05 -7.80 -9.73
C ASP A 155 5.39 -7.92 -8.35
N ILE A 156 5.27 -9.14 -7.82
CA ILE A 156 4.71 -9.41 -6.48
C ILE A 156 5.59 -8.77 -5.41
N ASP A 157 6.91 -8.90 -5.51
CA ASP A 157 7.84 -8.30 -4.55
C ASP A 157 7.83 -6.77 -4.63
N LYS A 158 7.67 -6.18 -5.83
CA LYS A 158 7.47 -4.73 -5.98
C LYS A 158 6.20 -4.27 -5.27
N TYR A 159 5.07 -4.94 -5.49
CA TYR A 159 3.80 -4.62 -4.83
C TYR A 159 3.91 -4.77 -3.30
N LYS A 160 4.44 -5.89 -2.81
CA LYS A 160 4.65 -6.15 -1.37
C LYS A 160 5.54 -5.10 -0.72
N SER A 161 6.65 -4.74 -1.37
CA SER A 161 7.58 -3.72 -0.87
C SER A 161 6.95 -2.32 -0.86
N ALA A 162 6.08 -2.01 -1.84
CA ALA A 162 5.34 -0.75 -1.89
C ALA A 162 4.38 -0.63 -0.70
N VAL A 163 3.61 -1.68 -0.41
CA VAL A 163 2.72 -1.74 0.76
C VAL A 163 3.52 -1.58 2.06
N GLN A 164 4.61 -2.32 2.23
CA GLN A 164 5.46 -2.23 3.43
C GLN A 164 6.08 -0.84 3.58
N TRP A 165 6.46 -0.18 2.48
CA TRP A 165 6.94 1.19 2.52
C TRP A 165 5.84 2.15 3.00
N ILE A 166 4.62 2.07 2.44
CA ILE A 166 3.48 2.89 2.89
C ILE A 166 3.20 2.64 4.38
N GLN A 167 3.17 1.38 4.82
CA GLN A 167 2.99 1.02 6.21
C GLN A 167 4.04 1.68 7.10
N SER A 168 5.32 1.64 6.71
CA SER A 168 6.41 2.25 7.49
C SER A 168 6.22 3.77 7.65
N GLN A 169 5.62 4.45 6.67
CA GLN A 169 5.32 5.88 6.80
C GLN A 169 4.18 6.10 7.81
N ILE A 170 3.12 5.30 7.74
CA ILE A 170 1.99 5.36 8.69
C ILE A 170 2.44 5.07 10.13
N ASP A 171 3.34 4.10 10.32
CA ASP A 171 3.87 3.77 11.63
C ASP A 171 4.89 4.79 12.14
N GLY A 172 5.58 5.50 11.24
CA GLY A 172 6.51 6.58 11.58
C GLY A 172 5.83 7.87 12.04
N ASN A 173 4.54 8.08 11.76
CA ASN A 173 3.79 9.24 12.21
C ASN A 173 2.33 8.88 12.52
N ALA A 174 1.97 8.86 13.81
CA ALA A 174 0.64 8.49 14.28
C ALA A 174 -0.50 9.34 13.66
N ALA A 175 -0.24 10.59 13.26
CA ALA A 175 -1.23 11.43 12.59
C ALA A 175 -1.73 10.80 11.28
N TYR A 176 -0.88 10.05 10.57
CA TYR A 176 -1.23 9.39 9.31
C TYR A 176 -2.26 8.26 9.45
N ARG A 177 -2.58 7.82 10.68
CA ARG A 177 -3.68 6.88 10.94
C ARG A 177 -5.05 7.55 10.94
N THR A 178 -5.10 8.88 11.10
CA THR A 178 -6.33 9.63 11.36
C THR A 178 -6.55 10.81 10.41
N ASP A 179 -5.48 11.35 9.81
CA ASP A 179 -5.56 12.52 8.95
C ASP A 179 -5.94 12.17 7.49
N ASP A 180 -6.04 13.21 6.67
CA ASP A 180 -6.37 13.11 5.25
C ASP A 180 -5.14 12.88 4.35
N THR A 181 -3.95 12.63 4.91
CA THR A 181 -2.73 12.40 4.12
C THR A 181 -2.78 11.03 3.45
N ARG A 182 -2.78 11.02 2.11
CA ARG A 182 -2.51 9.81 1.31
C ARG A 182 -1.01 9.69 1.09
N ILE A 183 -0.51 8.47 1.22
CA ILE A 183 0.86 8.05 0.94
C ILE A 183 0.81 7.04 -0.20
N TRP A 184 1.61 7.23 -1.24
CA TRP A 184 1.47 6.45 -2.47
C TRP A 184 2.82 6.00 -3.01
N VAL A 185 2.79 4.92 -3.79
CA VAL A 185 3.90 4.38 -4.58
C VAL A 185 3.35 4.00 -5.95
N ASP A 186 4.10 4.27 -7.01
CA ASP A 186 3.74 3.90 -8.37
C ASP A 186 3.96 2.40 -8.61
N VAL A 187 2.84 1.67 -8.67
CA VAL A 187 2.79 0.25 -9.01
C VAL A 187 1.80 0.08 -10.15
N ASN A 188 2.30 -0.44 -11.28
CA ASN A 188 1.48 -0.65 -12.47
C ASN A 188 0.30 -1.58 -12.16
N PRO A 189 -0.91 -1.28 -12.64
CA PRO A 189 -2.04 -2.21 -12.60
C PRO A 189 -1.76 -3.47 -13.44
N ILE A 190 -2.41 -4.59 -13.07
CA ILE A 190 -2.45 -5.85 -13.84
C ILE A 190 -3.88 -6.39 -13.93
#